data_AF-A0A921B8J6-F1
#
_entry.id   AF-A0A921B8J6-F1
#
_cell.length_a   1.000
_cell.length_b   1.000
_cell.length_c   1.000
_cell.angle_alpha   90.00
_cell.angle_beta   90.00
_cell.angle_gamma   90.00
#
_symmetry.space_group_name_H-M   'P 1'
#
loop_
_entity.id
_entity.type
_entity.pdbx_description
1 polymer ?
#
loop_
_entity_poly.entity_id
_entity_poly.type
_entity_poly.pdbx_seq_one_letter_code
_entity_poly.pdbx_strand_id
1 'polypeptide(L)' 'MGDYLSLSHIHISKDQQVLGHVDTALNELGLTRRIALRAQHFLVAPYILETSELAITTIKNFTKGRNFKILPLPFLK' A
#
# COMPACT_ATOMS: atom_id res chain seq x y z
N MET A 1 -12.88 -1.79 5.53
CA MET A 1 -12.53 -2.63 4.35
C MET A 1 -12.80 -1.88 3.04
N GLY A 2 -14.02 -1.40 2.80
CA GLY A 2 -14.42 -0.71 1.55
C GLY A 2 -13.50 0.44 1.14
N ASP A 3 -13.23 1.39 2.05
CA ASP A 3 -12.38 2.55 1.77
C ASP A 3 -10.94 2.19 1.37
N TYR A 4 -10.43 1.04 1.82
CA TYR A 4 -9.09 0.60 1.45
C TYR A 4 -9.08 -0.06 0.07
N LEU A 5 -10.09 -0.89 -0.21
CA LEU A 5 -10.21 -1.61 -1.48
C LEU A 5 -10.65 -0.72 -2.65
N SER A 6 -11.28 0.43 -2.36
CA SER A 6 -11.64 1.42 -3.38
C SER A 6 -10.44 2.22 -3.90
N LEU A 7 -9.32 2.24 -3.16
CA LEU A 7 -8.11 2.94 -3.55
C LEU A 7 -7.27 2.14 -4.56
N SER A 8 -6.47 2.85 -5.35
CA SER A 8 -5.41 2.26 -6.17
C SER A 8 -4.09 2.29 -5.40
N HIS A 9 -3.37 1.17 -5.37
CA HIS A 9 -2.22 0.99 -4.48
C HIS A 9 -0.89 0.94 -5.23
N ILE A 10 0.14 1.44 -4.57
CA ILE A 10 1.54 1.13 -4.88
C ILE A 10 1.92 -0.14 -4.11
N HIS A 11 2.50 -1.10 -4.81
CA HIS A 11 3.16 -2.25 -4.22
C HIS A 11 4.68 -2.06 -4.31
N ILE A 12 5.35 -2.12 -3.16
CA ILE A 12 6.81 -2.03 -3.08
C ILE A 12 7.36 -3.35 -2.57
N SER A 13 8.13 -4.02 -3.42
CA SER A 13 8.79 -5.28 -3.08
C SER A 13 10.07 -5.43 -3.90
N LYS A 14 11.09 -6.00 -3.27
CA LYS A 14 12.32 -6.41 -3.96
C LYS A 14 12.03 -7.53 -4.97
N ASP A 15 11.08 -8.40 -4.65
CA ASP A 15 10.62 -9.48 -5.53
C ASP A 15 9.20 -9.16 -6.03
N GLN A 16 9.07 -8.88 -7.33
CA GLN A 16 7.80 -8.53 -7.95
C GLN A 16 6.90 -9.74 -8.24
N GLN A 17 7.42 -10.97 -8.10
CA GLN A 17 6.67 -12.21 -8.34
C GLN A 17 6.01 -12.74 -7.05
N VAL A 18 6.44 -12.29 -5.88
CA VAL A 18 5.96 -12.77 -4.58
C VAL A 18 4.83 -11.87 -4.06
N LEU A 19 3.75 -12.50 -3.59
CA LEU A 19 2.69 -11.81 -2.86
C LEU A 19 3.24 -11.24 -1.55
N GLY A 20 3.05 -9.94 -1.34
CA GLY A 20 3.41 -9.30 -0.08
C GLY A 20 2.50 -9.76 1.05
N HIS A 21 2.95 -9.63 2.29
CA HIS A 21 2.18 -10.02 3.49
C HIS A 21 0.73 -9.48 3.50
N VAL A 22 0.56 -8.23 3.05
CA VAL A 22 -0.74 -7.57 2.90
C VAL A 22 -1.62 -8.27 1.87
N ASP A 23 -1.05 -8.65 0.73
CA ASP A 23 -1.77 -9.29 -0.36
C ASP A 23 -2.14 -10.73 0.00
N THR A 24 -1.29 -11.43 0.76
CA THR A 24 -1.59 -12.75 1.35
C THR A 24 -2.77 -12.66 2.33
N ALA A 25 -2.74 -11.73 3.28
CA ALA A 25 -3.82 -11.57 4.26
C ALA A 25 -5.16 -11.19 3.61
N LEU A 26 -5.13 -10.37 2.55
CA LEU A 26 -6.34 -10.08 1.77
C LEU A 26 -6.87 -11.32 1.04
N ASN A 27 -5.98 -12.11 0.45
CA ASN A 27 -6.35 -13.32 -0.27
C ASN A 27 -6.99 -14.37 0.65
N GLU A 28 -6.47 -14.55 1.87
CA GLU A 28 -7.08 -15.40 2.90
C GLU A 28 -8.53 -15.01 3.25
N LEU A 29 -8.88 -13.74 3.03
CA LEU A 29 -10.23 -13.19 3.22
C LEU A 29 -11.08 -13.20 1.94
N GLY A 30 -10.57 -13.76 0.83
CA GLY A 30 -11.23 -13.74 -0.48
C GLY A 30 -11.25 -12.36 -1.14
N LEU A 31 -10.34 -11.47 -0.73
CA LEU A 31 -10.29 -10.08 -1.19
C LEU A 31 -9.02 -9.81 -1.98
N THR A 32 -9.10 -8.85 -2.90
CA THR A 32 -7.93 -8.34 -3.64
C THR A 32 -7.99 -6.82 -3.68
N ARG A 33 -6.82 -6.18 -3.66
CA ARG A 33 -6.70 -4.73 -3.88
C ARG A 33 -6.18 -4.44 -5.28
N ARG A 34 -6.50 -3.26 -5.80
CA ARG A 34 -5.98 -2.82 -7.09
C ARG A 34 -4.55 -2.31 -6.95
N ILE A 35 -3.59 -2.99 -7.58
CA ILE A 35 -2.20 -2.49 -7.70
C ILE A 35 -2.06 -1.70 -9.00
N ALA A 36 -1.92 -0.38 -8.90
CA ALA A 36 -1.73 0.50 -10.06
C ALA A 36 -0.25 0.71 -10.40
N LEU A 37 0.65 0.54 -9.42
CA LEU A 37 2.08 0.71 -9.61
C LEU A 37 2.85 -0.33 -8.80
N ARG A 38 3.87 -0.94 -9.42
CA ARG A 38 4.88 -1.77 -8.75
C ARG A 38 6.23 -1.08 -8.80
N ALA A 39 6.90 -1.00 -7.67
CA ALA A 39 8.23 -0.43 -7.57
C ALA A 39 9.14 -1.33 -6.72
N GLN A 40 10.43 -1.35 -7.04
CA GLN A 40 11.41 -2.10 -6.26
C GLN A 40 12.04 -1.26 -5.14
N HIS A 41 12.11 0.06 -5.33
CA HIS A 41 12.84 0.95 -4.45
C HIS A 41 11.90 1.81 -3.62
N PHE A 42 11.98 1.65 -2.30
CA PHE A 42 11.11 2.38 -1.36
C PHE A 42 11.31 3.91 -1.40
N LEU A 43 12.47 4.39 -1.84
CA LEU A 43 12.79 5.81 -1.93
C LEU A 43 11.91 6.59 -2.94
N VAL A 44 11.28 5.91 -3.91
CA VAL A 44 10.38 6.59 -4.85
C VAL A 44 8.98 6.84 -4.27
N ALA A 45 8.62 6.12 -3.21
CA ALA A 45 7.27 6.12 -2.66
C ALA A 45 6.77 7.50 -2.24
N PRO A 46 7.55 8.35 -1.54
CA PRO A 46 7.08 9.65 -1.10
C PRO A 46 6.67 10.56 -2.27
N TYR A 47 7.52 10.65 -3.29
CA TYR A 47 7.26 11.48 -4.46
C TYR A 47 5.98 11.05 -5.19
N ILE A 48 5.77 9.75 -5.37
CA ILE A 48 4.58 9.23 -6.03
C ILE A 48 3.33 9.55 -5.20
N LEU A 49 3.37 9.36 -3.88
CA LEU A 49 2.23 9.64 -3.00
C LEU A 49 1.91 11.14 -2.90
N GLU A 50 2.92 12.00 -3.04
CA GLU A 50 2.73 13.47 -3.06
C GLU A 50 2.15 13.97 -4.39
N THR A 51 2.28 13.20 -5.48
CA THR A 51 1.93 13.61 -6.84
C THR A 51 0.81 12.76 -7.48
N SER A 52 0.16 11.88 -6.71
CA SER A 52 -0.90 11.01 -7.21
C SER A 52 -1.96 10.71 -6.16
N GLU A 53 -3.07 10.10 -6.58
CA GLU A 53 -4.13 9.60 -5.69
C GLU A 53 -3.90 8.13 -5.28
N LEU A 54 -2.65 7.67 -5.29
CA LEU A 54 -2.32 6.30 -4.91
C LEU A 54 -2.16 6.16 -3.38
N ALA A 55 -2.45 4.97 -2.89
CA ALA A 55 -2.23 4.58 -1.50
C ALA A 55 -1.02 3.63 -1.37
N ILE A 56 -0.39 3.64 -0.20
CA ILE A 56 0.61 2.63 0.17
C ILE A 56 0.25 2.04 1.53
N THR A 57 0.51 0.75 1.70
CA THR A 57 0.48 0.09 2.99
C THR A 57 1.90 -0.05 3.50
N THR A 58 2.22 0.62 4.61
CA THR A 58 3.59 0.70 5.15
C THR A 58 3.59 0.99 6.65
N ILE A 59 4.76 1.04 7.26
CA ILE A 59 4.95 1.38 8.67
C ILE A 59 4.60 2.85 8.95
N LYS A 60 4.06 3.14 10.14
CA LYS A 60 3.63 4.49 10.54
C LYS A 60 4.72 5.55 10.39
N ASN A 61 5.97 5.20 10.71
CA ASN A 61 7.12 6.11 10.64
C ASN A 61 7.41 6.65 9.23
N PHE A 62 6.92 6.00 8.17
CA PHE A 62 7.05 6.49 6.79
C PHE A 62 6.41 7.86 6.58
N THR A 63 5.34 8.13 7.32
CA THR A 63 4.56 9.38 7.21
C THR A 63 5.19 10.54 7.99
N LYS A 64 6.27 10.30 8.74
CA LYS A 64 6.90 11.33 9.58
C LYS A 64 7.40 12.49 8.72
N GLY A 65 6.99 13.70 9.09
CA GLY A 65 7.37 14.94 8.38
C GLY A 65 6.62 15.18 7.08
N ARG A 66 5.54 14.43 6.78
CA ARG A 66 4.72 14.58 5.58
C ARG A 66 3.25 14.66 5.94
N ASN A 67 2.48 15.38 5.13
CA ASN A 67 1.05 15.56 5.32
C ASN A 67 0.25 14.50 4.54
N PHE A 68 0.41 13.22 4.92
CA PHE A 68 -0.38 12.14 4.33
C PHE A 68 -1.61 11.83 5.16
N LYS A 69 -2.73 11.53 4.49
CA LYS A 69 -3.90 10.94 5.15
C LYS A 69 -3.56 9.50 5.56
N ILE A 70 -3.68 9.21 6.86
CA ILE A 70 -3.41 7.89 7.42
C ILE A 70 -4.73 7.18 7.63
N LEU A 71 -4.86 5.97 7.09
CA LEU A 71 -6.01 5.09 7.28
C LEU A 71 -5.58 3.83 8.05
N PRO A 72 -6.39 3.31 8.98
CA PRO A 72 -6.10 2.06 9.66
C PRO A 72 -6.16 0.90 8.66
N LEU A 73 -5.29 -0.11 8.85
CA LEU A 73 -5.36 -1.30 8.03
C LEU A 73 -6.60 -2.13 8.40
N PRO A 74 -7.40 -2.58 7.44
CA PRO A 74 -8.73 -3.09 7.76
C PRO A 74 -8.80 -4.59 8.09
N PHE A 75 -7.65 -5.27 8.27
CA PHE A 75 -7.60 -6.72 8.52
C PHE A 75 -6.45 -7.21 9.43
N LEU A 76 -5.46 -6.37 9.77
CA LEU A 76 -4.46 -6.75 10.78
C LEU A 76 -4.91 -6.17 12.13
N LYS A 77 -5.09 -7.06 13.12
CA LYS A 77 -5.27 -6.71 14.53
C LYS A 77 -3.92 -6.55 15.22
#